data_AF-A0A352DVV9-F1
#
_entry.id   AF-A0A352DVV9-F1
#
_cell.length_a   1.000
_cell.length_b   1.000
_cell.length_c   1.000
_cell.angle_alpha   90.00
_cell.angle_beta   90.00
_cell.angle_gamma   90.00
#
_symmetry.space_group_name_H-M   'P 1'
#
loop_
_entity.id
_entity.type
_entity.pdbx_description
1 polymer ?
#
loop_
_entity_poly.entity_id
_entity_poly.type
_entity_poly.pdbx_seq_one_letter_code
_entity_poly.pdbx_strand_id
1 'polypeptide(L)'
;EEQPFTGVFHRNSRVRLDDITDGTGKTIGIGERMSRHAQSGWAGVTPGQQLIYAPESPRYDPANPAFNARPAITATLVHVRSSAPSLQGSPGGFIGPHVGGTNFLNMDGSCRLISEQTDPAVFRALCTRAGGEVGPGVP
;
A
#
# COMPACT_ATOMS: atom_id res chain seq x y z
N GLU A 1 -3.69 -9.79 3.81
CA GLU A 1 -4.12 -8.40 3.54
C GLU A 1 -5.38 -8.11 4.36
N GLU A 2 -5.93 -6.91 4.31
CA GLU A 2 -7.31 -6.67 4.76
C GLU A 2 -8.28 -7.48 3.86
N GLN A 3 -9.30 -8.11 4.43
CA GLN A 3 -10.30 -8.92 3.71
C GLN A 3 -11.70 -8.39 4.02
N PRO A 4 -12.62 -8.34 3.03
CA PRO A 4 -12.46 -8.84 1.65
C PRO A 4 -11.65 -7.90 0.74
N PHE A 5 -10.97 -8.47 -0.27
CA PHE A 5 -10.25 -7.65 -1.26
C PHE A 5 -11.20 -6.84 -2.15
N THR A 6 -11.36 -5.55 -1.84
CA THR A 6 -12.18 -4.60 -2.60
C THR A 6 -11.36 -3.58 -3.39
N GLY A 7 -10.03 -3.69 -3.42
CA GLY A 7 -9.16 -2.85 -4.24
C GLY A 7 -9.34 -3.09 -5.75
N VAL A 8 -8.72 -2.22 -6.56
CA VAL A 8 -8.84 -2.27 -8.03
C VAL A 8 -7.93 -3.34 -8.65
N PHE A 9 -6.74 -3.55 -8.08
CA PHE A 9 -5.76 -4.53 -8.55
C PHE A 9 -5.65 -5.69 -7.56
N HIS A 10 -6.09 -6.88 -7.97
CA HIS A 10 -5.90 -8.11 -7.19
C HIS A 10 -5.87 -9.33 -8.10
N ARG A 11 -5.37 -10.45 -7.59
CA ARG A 11 -5.14 -11.67 -8.38
C ARG A 11 -6.45 -12.17 -9.01
N ASN A 12 -6.36 -12.61 -10.28
CA ASN A 12 -7.45 -13.20 -11.05
C ASN A 12 -8.72 -12.32 -11.09
N SER A 13 -8.57 -10.99 -11.09
CA SER A 13 -9.69 -10.06 -11.12
C SER A 13 -9.94 -9.49 -12.51
N ARG A 14 -11.18 -9.05 -12.74
CA ARG A 14 -11.57 -8.25 -13.88
C ARG A 14 -12.39 -7.07 -13.37
N VAL A 15 -11.73 -5.95 -13.11
CA VAL A 15 -12.36 -4.71 -12.63
C VAL A 15 -12.48 -3.74 -13.80
N ARG A 16 -13.70 -3.24 -14.04
CA ARG A 16 -14.01 -2.17 -14.99
C ARG A 16 -14.03 -0.83 -14.29
N LEU A 17 -13.95 0.26 -15.04
CA LEU A 17 -14.09 1.62 -14.47
C LEU A 17 -15.45 1.80 -13.79
N ASP A 18 -16.52 1.25 -14.37
CA ASP A 18 -17.87 1.30 -13.81
C ASP A 18 -18.02 0.53 -12.48
N ASP A 19 -17.07 -0.37 -12.17
CA ASP A 19 -17.05 -1.09 -10.89
C ASP A 19 -16.44 -0.24 -9.75
N ILE A 20 -15.93 0.97 -10.05
CA ILE A 20 -15.33 1.91 -9.09
C ILE A 20 -16.41 2.89 -8.62
N THR A 21 -17.37 2.38 -7.84
CA THR A 21 -18.55 3.13 -7.38
C THR A 21 -18.23 4.19 -6.32
N ASP A 22 -17.09 4.10 -5.64
CA ASP A 22 -16.65 5.14 -4.68
C ASP A 22 -16.10 6.39 -5.39
N GLY A 23 -15.93 6.33 -6.70
CA GLY A 23 -15.43 7.40 -7.56
C GLY A 23 -13.94 7.29 -7.86
N THR A 24 -13.59 7.41 -9.14
CA THR A 24 -12.21 7.23 -9.64
C THR A 24 -11.20 8.22 -9.05
N GLY A 25 -11.62 9.45 -8.72
CA GLY A 25 -10.77 10.45 -8.05
C GLY A 25 -10.62 10.26 -6.53
N LYS A 26 -11.36 9.31 -5.93
CA LYS A 26 -11.29 8.98 -4.50
C LYS A 26 -10.69 7.60 -4.26
N THR A 27 -10.64 6.73 -5.27
CA THR A 27 -9.99 5.42 -5.20
C THR A 27 -8.52 5.47 -5.63
N ILE A 28 -7.63 5.02 -4.76
CA ILE A 28 -6.20 4.83 -5.03
C ILE A 28 -6.00 3.60 -5.92
N GLY A 29 -5.22 3.77 -6.99
CA GLY A 29 -4.80 2.68 -7.86
C GLY A 29 -3.36 2.24 -7.62
N ILE A 30 -2.44 3.21 -7.55
CA ILE A 30 -0.99 2.97 -7.41
C ILE A 30 -0.48 3.81 -6.25
N GLY A 31 0.45 3.26 -5.48
CA GLY A 31 1.12 3.97 -4.41
C GLY A 31 2.62 3.74 -4.42
N GLU A 32 3.35 4.73 -3.91
CA GLU A 32 4.80 4.70 -3.86
C GLU A 32 5.33 3.78 -2.74
N ARG A 33 6.45 3.12 -3.04
CA ARG A 33 7.30 2.42 -2.07
C ARG A 33 8.76 2.77 -2.31
N MET A 34 9.56 2.82 -1.26
CA MET A 34 11.01 3.00 -1.36
C MET A 34 11.80 1.77 -0.91
N SER A 35 12.84 1.41 -1.67
CA SER A 35 13.73 0.28 -1.32
C SER A 35 14.53 0.51 -0.04
N ARG A 36 14.68 1.77 0.42
CA ARG A 36 15.29 2.13 1.72
C ARG A 36 14.42 1.75 2.93
N HIS A 37 13.16 1.37 2.71
CA HIS A 37 12.31 0.81 3.76
C HIS A 37 12.38 -0.71 3.74
N ALA A 38 12.06 -1.32 2.61
CA ALA A 38 12.15 -2.76 2.40
C ALA A 38 12.53 -3.06 0.95
N GLN A 39 13.52 -3.92 0.75
CA GLN A 39 14.06 -4.24 -0.57
C GLN A 39 12.98 -4.88 -1.46
N SER A 40 12.90 -4.40 -2.70
CA SER A 40 11.95 -4.88 -3.73
C SER A 40 12.65 -5.72 -4.78
N GLY A 41 11.96 -6.72 -5.32
CA GLY A 41 12.31 -7.33 -6.60
C GLY A 41 11.27 -7.01 -7.68
N TRP A 42 11.66 -7.10 -8.94
CA TRP A 42 10.73 -6.97 -10.09
C TRP A 42 10.20 -8.31 -10.60
N ALA A 43 10.86 -9.42 -10.24
CA ALA A 43 10.42 -10.77 -10.56
C ALA A 43 9.16 -11.10 -9.73
N GLY A 44 7.98 -10.88 -10.32
CA GLY A 44 6.67 -10.81 -9.66
C GLY A 44 6.37 -11.82 -8.53
N VAL A 45 6.89 -13.05 -8.57
CA VAL A 45 6.82 -14.01 -7.46
C VAL A 45 8.14 -14.77 -7.40
N THR A 46 8.86 -14.67 -6.28
CA THR A 46 10.08 -15.46 -6.04
C THR A 46 9.82 -16.47 -4.92
N PRO A 47 9.67 -17.78 -5.21
CA PRO A 47 9.44 -18.80 -4.18
C PRO A 47 10.49 -18.73 -3.06
N GLY A 48 10.04 -18.81 -1.80
CA GLY A 48 10.93 -18.73 -0.63
C GLY A 48 11.45 -17.33 -0.29
N GLN A 49 11.04 -16.28 -1.02
CA GLN A 49 11.48 -14.92 -0.74
C GLN A 49 10.97 -14.43 0.62
N GLN A 50 11.87 -13.75 1.33
CA GLN A 50 11.59 -13.05 2.57
C GLN A 50 11.65 -11.53 2.33
N LEU A 51 10.79 -10.78 3.04
CA LEU A 51 10.95 -9.34 3.12
C LEU A 51 11.84 -9.00 4.29
N ILE A 52 12.92 -8.30 3.97
CA ILE A 52 13.89 -7.79 4.94
C ILE A 52 13.82 -6.28 4.88
N TYR A 53 13.72 -5.64 6.05
CA TYR A 53 13.87 -4.18 6.14
C TYR A 53 15.26 -3.80 5.62
N ALA A 54 15.37 -2.74 4.85
CA ALA A 54 16.69 -2.30 4.40
C ALA A 54 17.52 -1.84 5.61
N PRO A 55 18.87 -1.96 5.58
CA PRO A 55 19.73 -1.55 6.70
C PRO A 55 19.51 -0.10 7.17
N GLU A 56 19.05 0.78 6.29
CA GLU A 56 18.74 2.18 6.57
C GLU A 56 17.35 2.39 7.21
N SER A 57 16.51 1.37 7.26
CA SER A 57 15.18 1.45 7.84
C SER A 57 15.27 1.48 9.37
N PRO A 58 14.48 2.32 10.06
CA PRO A 58 14.41 2.33 11.52
C PRO A 58 13.86 1.03 12.12
N ARG A 59 13.36 0.11 11.28
CA ARG A 59 12.86 -1.20 11.68
C ARG A 59 13.81 -2.36 11.36
N TYR A 60 15.01 -2.07 10.86
CA TYR A 60 16.02 -3.09 10.62
C TYR A 60 16.50 -3.72 11.93
N ASP A 61 16.42 -5.05 12.01
CA ASP A 61 16.97 -5.86 13.10
C ASP A 61 17.83 -6.99 12.50
N PRO A 62 19.16 -6.97 12.66
CA PRO A 62 20.03 -8.01 12.11
C PRO A 62 19.86 -9.37 12.79
N ALA A 63 19.34 -9.43 14.02
CA ALA A 63 19.04 -10.68 14.71
C ALA A 63 17.73 -11.31 14.21
N ASN A 64 16.82 -10.48 13.69
CA ASN A 64 15.53 -10.91 13.14
C ASN A 64 15.25 -10.19 11.79
N PRO A 65 16.06 -10.44 10.75
CA PRO A 65 16.06 -9.61 9.54
C PRO A 65 14.77 -9.73 8.73
N ALA A 66 14.05 -10.86 8.86
CA ALA A 66 12.80 -11.10 8.15
C ALA A 66 11.62 -11.13 9.12
N PHE A 67 10.59 -10.31 8.86
CA PHE A 67 9.37 -10.29 9.67
C PHE A 67 8.28 -11.17 9.06
N ASN A 68 7.98 -12.32 9.70
CA ASN A 68 7.03 -13.34 9.27
C ASN A 68 7.36 -13.93 7.89
N ALA A 69 7.06 -15.22 7.66
CA ALA A 69 7.11 -15.80 6.32
C ALA A 69 6.02 -15.16 5.45
N ARG A 70 6.28 -13.97 4.92
CA ARG A 70 5.32 -13.24 4.09
C ARG A 70 5.33 -13.86 2.70
N PRO A 71 4.16 -14.00 2.07
CA PRO A 71 4.13 -14.51 0.71
C PRO A 71 4.95 -13.59 -0.20
N ALA A 72 5.72 -14.20 -1.10
CA ALA A 72 6.65 -13.52 -2.01
C ALA A 72 5.99 -12.39 -2.82
N ILE A 73 4.68 -12.43 -3.00
CA ILE A 73 3.89 -11.35 -3.62
C ILE A 73 4.09 -10.00 -2.95
N THR A 74 4.37 -9.96 -1.64
CA THR A 74 4.61 -8.70 -0.92
C THR A 74 5.97 -8.07 -1.22
N ALA A 75 6.87 -8.80 -1.89
CA ALA A 75 8.17 -8.27 -2.27
C ALA A 75 8.16 -7.54 -3.61
N THR A 76 7.12 -7.78 -4.41
CA THR A 76 6.91 -7.19 -5.73
C THR A 76 5.72 -6.23 -5.72
N LEU A 77 4.69 -6.52 -4.92
CA LEU A 77 3.53 -5.68 -4.69
C LEU A 77 3.45 -5.24 -3.22
N VAL A 78 2.75 -4.15 -2.96
CA VAL A 78 2.48 -3.61 -1.63
C VAL A 78 1.00 -3.67 -1.34
N HIS A 79 0.63 -3.69 -0.06
CA HIS A 79 -0.76 -3.72 0.36
C HIS A 79 -1.04 -2.81 1.54
N VAL A 80 -2.30 -2.40 1.65
CA VAL A 80 -2.81 -1.75 2.84
C VAL A 80 -3.29 -2.82 3.82
N ARG A 81 -2.81 -2.75 5.06
CA ARG A 81 -3.23 -3.65 6.14
C ARG A 81 -3.30 -2.92 7.47
N SER A 82 -2.15 -2.50 7.98
CA SER A 82 -1.98 -2.15 9.39
C SER A 82 -1.75 -0.67 9.67
N SER A 83 -1.45 0.14 8.65
CA SER A 83 -1.14 1.56 8.82
C SER A 83 -1.39 2.33 7.54
N ALA A 84 -1.49 3.66 7.68
CA ALA A 84 -1.15 4.62 6.63
C ALA A 84 0.33 4.46 6.21
N PRO A 85 0.79 5.18 5.17
CA PRO A 85 2.19 5.14 4.78
C PRO A 85 3.07 5.57 5.95
N SER A 86 4.07 4.76 6.31
CA SER A 86 4.88 5.03 7.51
C SER A 86 6.22 4.30 7.45
N LEU A 87 7.28 5.00 7.87
CA LEU A 87 8.61 4.40 8.10
C LEU A 87 8.60 3.36 9.22
N GLN A 88 7.64 3.46 10.12
CA GLN A 88 7.36 2.48 11.16
C GLN A 88 6.20 1.55 10.72
N GLY A 89 5.94 1.42 9.42
CA GLY A 89 4.93 0.52 8.87
C GLY A 89 5.44 -0.89 8.66
N SER A 90 4.56 -1.77 8.16
CA SER A 90 4.92 -3.10 7.66
C SER A 90 5.92 -3.01 6.49
N PRO A 91 6.83 -3.99 6.26
CA PRO A 91 7.73 -3.94 5.11
C PRO A 91 6.99 -4.12 3.78
N GLY A 92 5.77 -4.66 3.79
CA GLY A 92 4.88 -4.75 2.62
C GLY A 92 3.91 -3.57 2.47
N GLY A 93 4.13 -2.47 3.20
CA GLY A 93 3.33 -1.25 3.13
C GLY A 93 3.89 -0.22 2.16
N PHE A 94 3.11 0.83 1.93
CA PHE A 94 3.53 2.01 1.16
C PHE A 94 4.38 2.95 2.03
N ILE A 95 5.41 3.53 1.45
CA ILE A 95 6.19 4.63 2.03
C ILE A 95 7.14 5.20 0.97
N GLY A 96 7.04 6.51 0.73
CA GLY A 96 7.92 7.25 -0.16
C GLY A 96 9.15 7.83 0.58
N PRO A 97 10.13 8.38 -0.16
CA PRO A 97 11.31 9.01 0.41
C PRO A 97 11.05 10.44 0.91
N HIS A 98 9.79 10.88 0.96
CA HIS A 98 9.39 12.24 1.24
C HIS A 98 9.03 12.42 2.71
N VAL A 99 9.38 13.60 3.27
CA VAL A 99 9.00 13.96 4.63
C VAL A 99 7.50 14.28 4.67
N GLY A 100 6.77 13.67 5.60
CA GLY A 100 5.40 14.05 5.91
C GLY A 100 4.32 13.38 5.05
N GLY A 101 4.68 12.52 4.10
CA GLY A 101 3.70 11.77 3.33
C GLY A 101 4.29 10.93 2.20
N THR A 102 3.41 10.25 1.47
CA THR A 102 3.74 9.37 0.34
C THR A 102 2.81 9.66 -0.83
N ASN A 103 3.34 9.60 -2.06
CA ASN A 103 2.54 9.88 -3.25
C ASN A 103 1.69 8.68 -3.66
N PHE A 104 0.45 8.97 -4.07
CA PHE A 104 -0.50 8.02 -4.60
C PHE A 104 -1.13 8.55 -5.88
N LEU A 105 -1.38 7.65 -6.81
CA LEU A 105 -2.12 7.88 -8.05
C LEU A 105 -3.53 7.30 -7.88
N ASN A 106 -4.53 8.14 -8.08
CA ASN A 106 -5.93 7.74 -8.12
C ASN A 106 -6.29 7.13 -9.48
N MET A 107 -7.43 6.46 -9.55
CA MET A 107 -7.92 5.80 -10.76
C MET A 107 -8.35 6.77 -11.87
N ASP A 108 -8.54 8.06 -11.56
CA ASP A 108 -8.76 9.13 -12.54
C ASP A 108 -7.46 9.73 -13.09
N GLY A 109 -6.30 9.26 -12.64
CA GLY A 109 -4.98 9.76 -13.04
C GLY A 109 -4.46 10.95 -12.21
N SER A 110 -5.23 11.44 -11.23
CA SER A 110 -4.76 12.47 -10.31
C SER A 110 -3.76 11.92 -9.29
N CYS A 111 -2.73 12.71 -8.96
CA CYS A 111 -1.79 12.38 -7.90
C CYS A 111 -2.10 13.18 -6.63
N ARG A 112 -1.99 12.53 -5.47
CA ARG A 112 -2.07 13.20 -4.16
C ARG A 112 -1.06 12.64 -3.17
N LEU A 113 -0.59 13.51 -2.29
CA LEU A 113 0.21 13.13 -1.14
C LEU A 113 -0.72 12.71 0.00
N ILE A 114 -0.48 11.53 0.57
CA ILE A 114 -1.17 11.06 1.79
C ILE A 114 -0.20 11.15 2.95
N SER A 115 -0.63 11.81 4.02
CA SER A 115 0.19 12.02 5.21
C SER A 115 0.38 10.73 6.01
N GLU A 116 1.53 10.61 6.66
CA GLU A 116 1.80 9.52 7.62
C GLU A 116 0.87 9.56 8.84
N GLN A 117 0.24 10.73 9.09
CA GLN A 117 -0.72 10.94 10.18
C GLN A 117 -2.17 10.63 9.77
N THR A 118 -2.43 10.27 8.52
CA THR A 118 -3.78 9.90 8.08
C THR A 118 -4.30 8.71 8.88
N ASP A 119 -5.55 8.80 9.36
CA ASP A 119 -6.20 7.70 10.06
C ASP A 119 -6.15 6.43 9.16
N PRO A 120 -5.64 5.29 9.66
CA PRO A 120 -5.62 4.05 8.90
C PRO A 120 -6.99 3.63 8.34
N ALA A 121 -8.10 3.98 8.99
CA ALA A 121 -9.45 3.75 8.47
C ALA A 121 -9.73 4.59 7.22
N VAL A 122 -9.38 5.87 7.23
CA VAL A 122 -9.50 6.74 6.04
C VAL A 122 -8.59 6.26 4.92
N PHE A 123 -7.35 5.87 5.23
CA PHE A 123 -6.45 5.35 4.20
C PHE A 123 -6.97 4.04 3.58
N ARG A 124 -7.52 3.13 4.39
CA ARG A 124 -8.17 1.91 3.89
C ARG A 124 -9.38 2.24 3.02
N ALA A 125 -10.17 3.23 3.40
CA ALA A 125 -11.35 3.64 2.65
C ALA A 125 -10.99 4.06 1.21
N LEU A 126 -9.93 4.85 1.08
CA LEU A 126 -9.38 5.25 -0.23
C LEU A 126 -8.84 4.07 -1.07
N CYS A 127 -8.64 2.90 -0.48
CA CYS A 127 -8.12 1.71 -1.15
C CYS A 127 -9.22 0.73 -1.59
N THR A 128 -10.49 1.10 -1.42
CA THR A 128 -11.63 0.32 -1.89
C THR A 128 -12.20 0.93 -3.17
N ARG A 129 -12.74 0.08 -4.05
CA ARG A 129 -13.45 0.51 -5.27
C ARG A 129 -14.95 0.72 -5.03
N ALA A 130 -15.50 0.02 -4.04
CA ALA A 130 -16.92 -0.06 -3.74
C ALA A 130 -17.17 -0.32 -2.23
N GLY A 131 -16.43 0.37 -1.36
CA GLY A 131 -16.62 0.31 0.08
C GLY A 131 -17.89 1.00 0.56
N GLY A 132 -18.47 1.90 -0.25
CA GLY A 132 -19.69 2.64 0.11
C GLY A 132 -19.48 3.61 1.26
N GLU A 133 -18.22 3.90 1.60
CA GLU A 133 -17.85 4.87 2.61
C GLU A 133 -18.12 6.25 2.01
N VAL A 134 -19.26 6.83 2.36
CA VAL A 134 -19.56 8.22 2.05
C VAL A 134 -18.51 9.05 2.79
N GLY A 135 -17.42 9.40 2.09
CA GLY A 135 -16.32 10.11 2.73
C GLY A 135 -16.85 11.39 3.38
N PRO A 136 -16.39 11.77 4.59
CA PRO A 136 -16.67 13.10 5.09
C PRO A 136 -16.20 14.08 4.02
N GLY A 137 -17.08 15.00 3.62
CA GLY A 137 -16.67 16.13 2.80
C GLY A 137 -15.47 16.76 3.48
N VAL A 138 -14.30 16.64 2.85
CA VAL A 138 -13.15 17.44 3.23
C VAL A 138 -13.54 18.87 2.85
N PRO A 139 -13.54 19.84 3.80
CA PRO A 139 -13.84 21.23 3.50
C PRO A 139 -12.89 21.81 2.46
#